data_AF-A0A0H5DNZ2-F1
#
_entry.id   AF-A0A0H5DNZ2-F1
#
_cell.length_a   1.000
_cell.length_b   1.000
_cell.length_c   1.000
_cell.angle_alpha   90.00
_cell.angle_beta   90.00
_cell.angle_gamma   90.00
#
_symmetry.space_group_name_H-M   'P 1'
#
loop_
_entity.id
_entity.type
_entity.pdbx_description
1 polymer ?
#
loop_
_entity_poly.entity_id
_entity_poly.type
_entity_poly.pdbx_seq_one_letter_code
_entity_poly.pdbx_strand_id
1 'polypeptide(L)'
;MFGRWVVFFIACAGAFVAQQSLEAKISQHSQAHIKQRHWFKASSGPNTSHFNKSMTMKKLDSIATKTIKQGSVRPSSHGQGRKTHQYRFNKPIGTDTKGQKAYALRVVTDKNNNVITAFPVR
;
A
#
# COMPACT_ATOMS: atom_id res chain seq x y z
N MET A 1 -0.94 11.19 -66.80
CA MET A 1 -1.86 10.85 -65.69
C MET A 1 -1.23 11.35 -64.41
N PHE A 2 -1.97 12.19 -63.67
CA PHE A 2 -1.56 12.89 -62.45
C PHE A 2 -1.42 11.96 -61.24
N GLY A 3 -0.58 12.32 -60.26
CA GLY A 3 -0.72 11.76 -58.90
C GLY A 3 0.48 11.90 -57.97
N ARG A 4 0.67 13.08 -57.39
CA ARG A 4 1.56 13.38 -56.25
C ARG A 4 0.84 13.03 -54.94
N TRP A 5 1.44 12.25 -54.03
CA TRP A 5 1.03 12.15 -52.61
C TRP A 5 2.27 11.83 -51.75
N VAL A 6 2.92 12.85 -51.17
CA VAL A 6 2.71 13.39 -49.82
C VAL A 6 3.02 12.36 -48.73
N VAL A 7 4.18 12.57 -48.12
CA VAL A 7 4.65 12.00 -46.86
C VAL A 7 3.68 12.41 -45.74
N PHE A 8 3.18 11.46 -44.97
CA PHE A 8 2.65 11.71 -43.63
C PHE A 8 3.45 10.90 -42.62
N PHE A 9 4.42 11.57 -41.98
CA PHE A 9 4.92 11.17 -40.68
C PHE A 9 3.79 11.35 -39.68
N ILE A 10 3.17 10.26 -39.24
CA ILE A 10 2.33 10.29 -38.04
C ILE A 10 3.29 10.25 -36.84
N ALA A 11 3.67 11.43 -36.37
CA ALA A 11 4.19 11.60 -35.02
C ALA A 11 3.03 11.36 -34.05
N CYS A 12 2.85 10.11 -33.59
CA CYS A 12 2.05 9.86 -32.41
C CYS A 12 2.80 10.45 -31.21
N ALA A 13 2.39 11.66 -30.82
CA ALA A 13 2.72 12.27 -29.54
C ALA A 13 2.28 11.31 -28.43
N GLY A 14 3.23 10.54 -27.89
CA GLY A 14 3.01 9.69 -26.73
C GLY A 14 2.59 10.56 -25.56
N ALA A 15 1.33 10.45 -25.15
CA ALA A 15 0.87 10.98 -23.87
C ALA A 15 1.71 10.34 -22.77
N PHE A 16 2.68 11.08 -22.24
CA PHE A 16 3.39 10.73 -21.03
C PHE A 16 2.39 10.90 -19.88
N VAL A 17 1.57 9.87 -19.66
CA VAL A 17 0.76 9.78 -18.44
C VAL A 17 1.77 9.83 -17.30
N ALA A 18 1.78 10.94 -16.56
CA ALA A 18 2.55 11.07 -15.34
C ALA A 18 2.12 9.93 -14.43
N GLN A 19 2.91 8.86 -14.42
CA GLN A 19 2.69 7.69 -13.61
C GLN A 19 2.89 8.16 -12.18
N GLN A 20 1.81 8.60 -11.52
CA GLN A 20 1.85 8.94 -10.10
C GLN A 20 2.56 7.79 -9.41
N SER A 21 3.66 8.08 -8.74
CA SER A 21 4.42 7.05 -8.06
C SER A 21 3.47 6.39 -7.05
N LEU A 22 3.12 5.13 -7.30
CA LEU A 22 2.34 4.27 -6.40
C LEU A 22 3.17 3.88 -5.17
N GLU A 23 4.01 4.79 -4.70
CA GLU A 23 4.84 4.64 -3.51
C GLU A 23 3.99 4.92 -2.28
N ALA A 24 4.17 4.09 -1.27
CA ALA A 24 3.53 4.31 0.02
C ALA A 24 4.07 5.60 0.64
N LYS A 25 3.23 6.63 0.73
CA LYS A 25 3.54 7.83 1.53
C LYS A 25 3.02 7.63 2.94
N ILE A 26 3.89 7.16 3.84
CA ILE A 26 3.55 7.01 5.26
C ILE A 26 3.93 8.29 6.02
N SER A 27 2.93 9.13 6.31
CA SER A 27 3.13 10.37 7.08
C SER A 27 3.68 10.09 8.49
N GLN A 28 4.39 11.05 9.11
CA GLN A 28 4.90 10.89 10.47
C GLN A 28 3.80 10.55 11.48
N HIS A 29 2.61 11.16 11.33
CA HIS A 29 1.43 10.84 12.14
C HIS A 29 1.00 9.36 11.98
N SER A 30 0.92 8.88 10.74
CA SER A 30 0.58 7.49 10.43
C SER A 30 1.65 6.52 10.95
N GLN A 31 2.93 6.88 10.85
CA GLN A 31 4.01 6.08 11.42
C GLN A 31 3.90 5.97 12.94
N ALA A 32 3.59 7.08 13.62
CA ALA A 32 3.37 7.09 15.07
C ALA A 32 2.19 6.19 15.45
N HIS A 33 1.06 6.29 14.74
CA HIS A 33 -0.09 5.42 14.93
C HIS A 33 0.25 3.93 14.75
N ILE A 34 0.92 3.59 13.66
CA ILE A 34 1.32 2.20 13.37
C ILE A 34 2.26 1.68 14.46
N LYS A 35 3.23 2.49 14.90
CA LYS A 35 4.16 2.11 15.97
C LYS A 35 3.44 1.92 17.31
N GLN A 36 2.47 2.76 17.62
CA GLN A 36 1.75 2.72 18.88
C GLN A 36 0.77 1.53 18.96
N ARG A 37 0.21 1.07 17.83
CA ARG A 37 -0.90 0.10 17.82
C ARG A 37 -0.56 -1.27 17.24
N HIS A 38 0.41 -1.34 16.34
CA HIS A 38 0.70 -2.53 15.53
C HIS A 38 2.16 -2.97 15.58
N TRP A 39 3.04 -2.26 16.30
CA TRP A 39 4.43 -2.67 16.44
C TRP A 39 4.58 -3.87 17.37
N PHE A 40 5.69 -4.62 17.27
CA PHE A 40 5.93 -5.85 18.04
C PHE A 40 5.70 -5.74 19.57
N LYS A 41 5.98 -4.57 20.17
CA LYS A 41 5.76 -4.29 21.61
C LYS A 41 4.79 -3.13 21.84
N ALA A 42 3.83 -2.93 20.94
CA ALA A 42 2.85 -1.88 21.08
C ALA A 42 2.10 -2.01 22.42
N SER A 43 2.22 -1.02 23.29
CA SER A 43 1.56 -1.02 24.61
C SER A 43 0.05 -0.81 24.54
N SER A 44 -0.46 -0.34 23.40
CA SER A 44 -1.85 0.05 23.25
C SER A 44 -2.66 -1.02 22.51
N GLY A 45 -3.26 -1.95 23.26
CA GLY A 45 -4.50 -2.63 22.87
C GLY A 45 -4.49 -4.16 23.00
N PRO A 46 -5.24 -4.76 23.95
CA PRO A 46 -5.73 -6.12 23.72
C PRO A 46 -6.50 -6.15 22.39
N ASN A 47 -6.32 -7.20 21.59
CA ASN A 47 -6.99 -7.42 20.28
C ASN A 47 -6.51 -6.58 19.09
N THR A 48 -5.22 -6.20 19.00
CA THR A 48 -4.62 -5.70 17.74
C THR A 48 -3.64 -6.70 17.13
N SER A 49 -3.45 -6.64 15.82
CA SER A 49 -2.42 -7.40 15.11
C SER A 49 -1.07 -6.71 15.23
N HIS A 50 0.01 -7.49 15.34
CA HIS A 50 1.36 -7.00 15.64
C HIS A 50 2.37 -7.43 14.59
N PHE A 51 3.25 -6.54 14.16
CA PHE A 51 4.37 -6.89 13.29
C PHE A 51 5.41 -7.76 14.01
N ASN A 52 6.17 -8.55 13.25
CA ASN A 52 7.30 -9.30 13.80
C ASN A 52 8.37 -8.38 14.38
N LYS A 53 9.14 -8.87 15.37
CA LYS A 53 10.28 -8.15 15.99
C LYS A 53 11.30 -7.63 14.98
N SER A 54 11.47 -8.31 13.84
CA SER A 54 12.42 -7.94 12.79
C SER A 54 11.90 -6.89 11.81
N MET A 55 10.67 -6.41 12.00
CA MET A 55 10.08 -5.34 11.20
C MET A 55 10.79 -4.01 11.47
N THR A 56 11.03 -3.24 10.41
CA THR A 56 11.60 -1.89 10.47
C THR A 56 10.75 -0.96 9.61
N MET A 57 10.83 0.36 9.81
CA MET A 57 10.07 1.30 8.98
C MET A 57 10.42 1.17 7.50
N LYS A 58 11.70 1.04 7.16
CA LYS A 58 12.15 0.79 5.79
C LYS A 58 11.53 -0.48 5.18
N LYS A 59 11.44 -1.56 5.95
CA LYS A 59 10.77 -2.79 5.51
C LYS A 59 9.28 -2.56 5.33
N LEU A 60 8.64 -1.86 6.27
CA LEU A 60 7.23 -1.50 6.20
C LEU A 60 6.92 -0.68 4.95
N ASP A 61 7.70 0.36 4.64
CA ASP A 61 7.54 1.18 3.43
C ASP A 61 7.62 0.33 2.15
N SER A 62 8.59 -0.59 2.11
CA SER A 62 8.76 -1.51 0.98
C SER A 62 7.57 -2.46 0.81
N ILE A 63 7.12 -3.13 1.89
CA ILE A 63 5.99 -4.06 1.82
C ILE A 63 4.64 -3.34 1.64
N ALA A 64 4.49 -2.12 2.15
CA ALA A 64 3.31 -1.28 1.95
C ALA A 64 3.22 -0.82 0.49
N THR A 65 4.34 -0.35 -0.08
CA THR A 65 4.42 -0.01 -1.51
C THR A 65 4.08 -1.22 -2.37
N LYS A 66 4.62 -2.41 -2.05
CA LYS A 66 4.26 -3.65 -2.75
C LYS A 66 2.77 -3.96 -2.62
N THR A 67 2.21 -3.78 -1.43
CA THR A 67 0.78 -4.03 -1.16
C THR A 67 -0.13 -3.09 -1.94
N ILE A 68 0.23 -1.81 -2.07
CA ILE A 68 -0.51 -0.83 -2.87
C ILE A 68 -0.42 -1.16 -4.37
N LYS A 69 0.75 -1.60 -4.85
CA LYS A 69 0.98 -1.89 -6.28
C LYS A 69 0.39 -3.23 -6.74
N GLN A 70 0.42 -4.26 -5.90
CA GLN A 70 0.12 -5.64 -6.28
C GLN A 70 -1.02 -6.27 -5.48
N GLY A 71 -1.50 -5.60 -4.44
CA GLY A 71 -2.57 -6.10 -3.60
C GLY A 71 -3.95 -5.99 -4.23
N SER A 72 -4.89 -6.76 -3.71
CA SER A 72 -6.31 -6.58 -4.01
C SER A 72 -6.78 -5.26 -3.40
N VAL A 73 -7.51 -4.46 -4.18
CA VAL A 73 -8.04 -3.16 -3.74
C VAL A 73 -9.53 -3.28 -3.48
N ARG A 74 -10.00 -2.74 -2.36
CA ARG A 74 -11.42 -2.64 -2.02
C ARG A 74 -11.74 -1.25 -1.45
N PRO A 75 -12.97 -0.73 -1.64
CA PRO A 75 -13.43 0.42 -0.88
C PRO A 75 -13.27 0.16 0.63
N SER A 76 -12.77 1.14 1.36
CA SER A 76 -12.74 1.09 2.82
C SER A 76 -14.15 1.34 3.36
N SER A 77 -14.57 0.58 4.37
CA SER A 77 -15.81 0.86 5.11
C SER A 77 -15.72 2.09 6.01
N HIS A 78 -14.51 2.61 6.24
CA HIS A 78 -14.26 3.72 7.15
C HIS A 78 -13.86 4.97 6.36
N GLY A 79 -14.84 5.78 5.94
CA GLY A 79 -14.63 7.10 5.34
C GLY A 79 -14.64 7.12 3.81
N GLN A 80 -15.35 8.10 3.25
CA GLN A 80 -15.50 8.27 1.80
C GLN A 80 -14.14 8.42 1.10
N GLY A 81 -13.98 7.74 -0.04
CA GLY A 81 -12.79 7.82 -0.88
C GLY A 81 -11.55 7.09 -0.36
N ARG A 82 -11.63 6.40 0.79
CA ARG A 82 -10.53 5.56 1.28
C ARG A 82 -10.51 4.20 0.60
N LYS A 83 -9.32 3.68 0.36
CA LYS A 83 -9.10 2.37 -0.25
C LYS A 83 -8.35 1.47 0.73
N THR A 84 -8.72 0.20 0.74
CA THR A 84 -8.00 -0.85 1.45
C THR A 84 -7.29 -1.72 0.43
N HIS A 85 -5.97 -1.80 0.56
CA HIS A 85 -5.11 -2.67 -0.21
C HIS A 85 -4.71 -3.84 0.65
N GLN A 86 -4.78 -5.05 0.12
CA GLN A 86 -4.37 -6.25 0.83
C GLN A 86 -3.51 -7.13 -0.05
N TYR A 87 -2.35 -7.54 0.46
CA TYR A 87 -1.43 -8.43 -0.26
C TYR A 87 -0.91 -9.52 0.67
N ARG A 88 -0.85 -10.75 0.14
CA ARG A 88 -0.38 -11.93 0.87
C ARG A 88 1.09 -12.22 0.54
N PHE A 89 1.89 -12.43 1.56
CA PHE A 89 3.31 -12.74 1.50
C PHE A 89 3.54 -14.23 1.80
N ASN A 90 4.64 -14.77 1.25
CA ASN A 90 5.04 -16.16 1.48
C ASN A 90 5.63 -16.39 2.88
N LYS A 91 6.09 -15.33 3.54
CA LYS A 91 6.64 -15.35 4.90
C LYS A 91 5.69 -14.62 5.84
N PRO A 92 5.55 -15.09 7.10
CA PRO A 92 4.75 -14.37 8.08
C PRO A 92 5.37 -13.00 8.35
N ILE A 93 4.54 -11.96 8.38
CA ILE A 93 4.97 -10.57 8.63
C ILE A 93 4.65 -10.09 10.05
N GLY A 94 3.87 -10.89 10.80
CA GLY A 94 3.40 -10.56 12.13
C GLY A 94 2.49 -11.64 12.70
N THR A 95 1.69 -11.21 13.68
CA THR A 95 0.59 -11.97 14.28
C THR A 95 -0.73 -11.20 14.16
N ASP A 96 -1.84 -11.94 14.09
CA ASP A 96 -3.18 -11.38 14.16
C ASP A 96 -3.61 -11.10 15.61
N THR A 97 -4.86 -10.67 15.78
CA THR A 97 -5.44 -10.35 17.10
C THR A 97 -5.58 -11.56 18.03
N LYS A 98 -5.46 -12.79 17.48
CA LYS A 98 -5.50 -14.06 18.21
C LYS A 98 -4.10 -14.64 18.42
N GLY A 99 -3.04 -13.90 18.09
CA GLY A 99 -1.65 -14.35 18.18
C GLY A 99 -1.22 -15.33 17.08
N GLN A 100 -2.07 -15.57 16.07
CA GLN A 100 -1.75 -16.50 14.98
C GLN A 100 -0.92 -15.81 13.91
N LYS A 101 -0.10 -16.57 13.18
CA LYS A 101 0.77 -16.02 12.12
C LYS A 101 -0.05 -15.28 11.07
N ALA A 102 0.30 -14.01 10.85
CA ALA A 102 -0.28 -13.15 9.82
C ALA A 102 0.62 -13.15 8.58
N TYR A 103 0.05 -13.48 7.44
CA TYR A 103 0.75 -13.58 6.15
C TYR A 103 0.40 -12.47 5.20
N ALA A 104 -0.63 -11.67 5.48
CA ALA A 104 -1.04 -10.58 4.63
C ALA A 104 -0.84 -9.22 5.31
N LEU A 105 -0.55 -8.20 4.53
CA LEU A 105 -0.56 -6.82 4.98
C LEU A 105 -1.85 -6.17 4.48
N ARG A 106 -2.53 -5.46 5.38
CA ARG A 106 -3.62 -4.55 5.01
C ARG A 106 -3.12 -3.12 5.14
N VAL A 107 -3.26 -2.34 4.07
CA VAL A 107 -2.89 -0.92 4.01
C VAL A 107 -4.13 -0.12 3.66
N VAL A 108 -4.45 0.89 4.47
CA VAL A 108 -5.54 1.82 4.18
C VAL A 108 -4.95 3.12 3.66
N THR A 109 -5.40 3.55 2.49
CA THR A 109 -4.98 4.82 1.89
C THR A 109 -6.14 5.79 1.75
N ASP A 110 -5.84 7.09 1.73
CA ASP A 110 -6.79 8.13 1.33
C ASP A 110 -6.93 8.20 -0.21
N LYS A 111 -7.70 9.20 -0.68
CA LYS A 111 -7.91 9.50 -2.10
C LYS A 111 -6.64 9.91 -2.86
N ASN A 112 -5.61 10.35 -2.14
CA ASN A 112 -4.32 10.79 -2.66
C ASN A 112 -3.23 9.71 -2.53
N ASN A 113 -3.61 8.46 -2.19
CA ASN A 113 -2.72 7.34 -1.90
C ASN A 113 -1.78 7.54 -0.69
N ASN A 114 -2.08 8.47 0.21
CA ASN A 114 -1.36 8.58 1.47
C ASN A 114 -1.77 7.44 2.39
N VAL A 115 -0.80 6.76 3.00
CA VAL A 115 -1.06 5.66 3.94
C VAL A 115 -1.57 6.24 5.25
N ILE A 116 -2.79 5.88 5.61
CA ILE A 116 -3.40 6.24 6.89
C ILE A 116 -2.95 5.26 7.96
N THR A 117 -3.04 3.95 7.68
CA THR A 117 -2.61 2.88 8.58
C THR A 117 -2.20 1.63 7.80
N ALA A 118 -1.37 0.80 8.43
CA ALA A 118 -0.95 -0.49 7.91
C ALA A 118 -0.80 -1.51 9.04
N PHE A 119 -1.34 -2.71 8.86
CA PHE A 119 -1.30 -3.74 9.89
C PHE A 119 -1.34 -5.17 9.33
N PRO A 120 -0.77 -6.16 10.05
CA PRO A 120 -0.83 -7.56 9.65
C PRO A 120 -2.25 -8.14 9.74
N VAL A 121 -2.61 -8.98 8.77
CA VAL A 121 -3.84 -9.75 8.76
C VAL A 121 -3.55 -11.19 8.33
N ARG A 122 -4.44 -12.11 8.71
CA ARG A 122 -4.34 -13.53 8.36
C ARG A 122 -4.57 -13.76 6.86
#